data_AF-A0A415HWS6-F1
#
_entry.id   AF-A0A415HWS6-F1
#
_cell.length_a   1.000
_cell.length_b   1.000
_cell.length_c   1.000
_cell.angle_alpha   90.00
_cell.angle_beta   90.00
_cell.angle_gamma   90.00
#
_symmetry.space_group_name_H-M   'P 1'
#
loop_
_entity.id
_entity.type
_entity.pdbx_description
1 polymer ?
#
loop_
_entity_poly.entity_id
_entity_poly.type
_entity_poly.pdbx_seq_one_letter_code
_entity_poly.pdbx_strand_id
1 'polypeptide(L)'
;MHAKKKKTMGKVMKVLIEGDASAPFSRQLLELQVLLRNWGPMAEQLDSMLSSKSQQKHKEKIYGSWQNDFYPYTIVPAVLYSDSWEIVFYRNSGVNYNFTVFWKDNRVQDLRLGGS
;
A
#
# COMPACT_ATOMS: atom_id res chain seq x y z
N MET A 1 35.99 15.08 -16.79
CA MET A 1 34.90 14.97 -15.79
C MET A 1 34.03 13.78 -16.15
N HIS A 2 33.95 12.74 -15.30
CA HIS A 2 33.06 11.59 -15.51
C HIS A 2 31.84 11.73 -14.61
N ALA A 3 30.68 11.99 -15.19
CA ALA A 3 29.41 11.98 -14.47
C ALA A 3 29.04 10.53 -14.15
N LYS A 4 29.14 10.14 -12.87
CA LYS A 4 28.53 8.89 -12.38
C LYS A 4 27.01 9.00 -12.58
N LYS A 5 26.45 8.27 -13.55
CA LYS A 5 25.00 8.01 -13.59
C LYS A 5 24.62 7.37 -12.26
N LYS A 6 23.87 8.09 -11.41
CA LYS A 6 23.18 7.48 -10.27
C LYS A 6 22.27 6.40 -10.84
N LYS A 7 22.59 5.14 -10.59
CA LYS A 7 21.70 4.02 -10.88
C LYS A 7 20.49 4.17 -9.96
N THR A 8 19.39 4.67 -10.48
CA THR A 8 18.12 4.66 -9.75
C THR A 8 17.76 3.20 -9.54
N MET A 9 17.90 2.70 -8.32
CA MET A 9 17.46 1.36 -7.98
C MET A 9 15.94 1.39 -8.02
N GLY A 10 15.35 0.79 -9.06
CA GLY A 10 13.90 0.71 -9.19
C GLY A 10 13.32 0.07 -7.93
N LYS A 11 12.30 0.69 -7.36
CA LYS A 11 11.57 0.11 -6.24
C LYS A 11 10.66 -0.97 -6.79
N VAL A 12 10.75 -2.17 -6.22
CA VAL A 12 9.93 -3.31 -6.60
C VAL A 12 8.79 -3.45 -5.61
N MET A 13 7.56 -3.57 -6.11
CA MET A 13 6.41 -3.97 -5.32
C MET A 13 6.34 -5.50 -5.27
N LYS A 14 6.09 -6.06 -4.08
CA LYS A 14 5.92 -7.49 -3.88
C LYS A 14 4.44 -7.81 -3.65
N VAL A 15 3.94 -8.85 -4.31
CA VAL A 15 2.62 -9.41 -4.06
C VAL A 15 2.79 -10.84 -3.56
N LEU A 16 2.20 -11.17 -2.42
CA LEU A 16 2.17 -12.53 -1.89
C LEU A 16 0.78 -13.09 -2.04
N ILE A 17 0.67 -14.32 -2.51
CA ILE A 17 -0.59 -15.04 -2.68
C ILE A 17 -0.36 -16.43 -2.11
N GLU A 18 -1.30 -16.94 -1.34
CA GLU A 18 -1.28 -18.33 -0.86
C GLU A 18 -1.55 -19.27 -2.04
N GLY A 19 -0.95 -20.45 -1.98
CA GLY A 19 -1.05 -21.46 -3.01
C GLY A 19 -0.26 -22.70 -2.64
N ASP A 20 -0.28 -23.68 -3.53
CA ASP A 20 0.53 -24.88 -3.45
C ASP A 20 1.45 -24.99 -4.68
N ALA A 21 2.13 -26.13 -4.80
CA ALA A 21 3.04 -26.40 -5.92
C ALA A 21 2.33 -26.45 -7.29
N SER A 22 1.00 -26.57 -7.32
CA SER A 22 0.20 -26.67 -8.53
C SER A 22 -0.40 -25.33 -8.96
N ALA A 23 -0.86 -24.50 -8.01
CA ALA A 23 -1.45 -23.21 -8.32
C ALA A 23 -1.53 -22.25 -7.11
N PRO A 24 -1.59 -20.93 -7.36
CA PRO A 24 -2.11 -19.97 -6.39
C PRO A 24 -3.60 -20.22 -6.09
N PHE A 25 -4.03 -19.85 -4.89
CA PHE A 25 -5.42 -19.96 -4.46
C PHE A 25 -6.32 -19.05 -5.28
N SER A 26 -7.29 -19.65 -5.99
CA SER A 26 -8.08 -18.95 -7.01
C SER A 26 -8.87 -17.77 -6.47
N ARG A 27 -9.37 -17.85 -5.24
CA ARG A 27 -10.10 -16.76 -4.61
C ARG A 27 -9.23 -15.52 -4.40
N GLN A 28 -8.02 -15.68 -3.89
CA GLN A 28 -7.09 -14.55 -3.69
C GLN A 28 -6.68 -13.92 -5.03
N LEU A 29 -6.47 -14.72 -6.08
CA LEU A 29 -6.23 -14.17 -7.41
C LEU A 29 -7.38 -13.29 -7.92
N LEU A 30 -8.62 -13.74 -7.75
CA LEU A 30 -9.80 -12.96 -8.16
C LEU A 30 -9.91 -11.66 -7.38
N GLU A 31 -9.74 -11.71 -6.06
CA GLU A 31 -9.77 -10.53 -5.20
C GLU A 31 -8.65 -9.54 -5.55
N LEU A 32 -7.44 -10.03 -5.84
CA LEU A 32 -6.33 -9.20 -6.30
C LEU A 32 -6.63 -8.54 -7.65
N GLN A 33 -7.23 -9.27 -8.60
CA GLN A 33 -7.66 -8.69 -9.88
C GLN A 33 -8.67 -7.56 -9.67
N VAL A 34 -9.63 -7.74 -8.76
CA VAL A 34 -10.60 -6.69 -8.39
C VAL A 34 -9.90 -5.49 -7.77
N LEU A 35 -8.98 -5.70 -6.82
CA LEU A 35 -8.19 -4.64 -6.21
C LEU A 35 -7.44 -3.82 -7.27
N LEU A 36 -6.72 -4.49 -8.17
CA LEU A 36 -5.93 -3.82 -9.21
C LEU A 36 -6.81 -3.06 -10.21
N ARG A 37 -7.96 -3.64 -10.59
CA ARG A 37 -8.93 -2.99 -11.48
C ARG A 37 -9.57 -1.76 -10.83
N ASN A 38 -9.78 -1.80 -9.51
CA ASN A 38 -10.43 -0.72 -8.76
C ASN A 38 -9.44 0.15 -7.98
N TRP A 39 -8.19 0.24 -8.45
CA TRP A 39 -7.15 1.03 -7.78
C TRP A 39 -7.52 2.51 -7.62
N GLY A 40 -8.11 3.13 -8.65
CA GLY A 40 -8.55 4.52 -8.61
C GLY A 40 -9.58 4.80 -7.50
N PRO A 41 -10.74 4.11 -7.49
CA PRO A 41 -11.72 4.23 -6.40
C PRO A 41 -11.16 3.90 -5.01
N MET A 42 -10.21 2.97 -4.91
CA MET A 42 -9.52 2.68 -3.66
C MET A 42 -8.64 3.85 -3.20
N ALA A 43 -7.90 4.48 -4.13
CA ALA A 43 -7.09 5.67 -3.84
C ALA A 43 -7.94 6.87 -3.37
N GLU A 44 -9.13 7.08 -3.93
CA GLU A 44 -10.05 8.12 -3.46
C GLU A 44 -10.52 7.90 -2.02
N GLN A 45 -10.84 6.65 -1.66
CA GLN A 45 -11.17 6.29 -0.26
C GLN A 45 -9.97 6.56 0.66
N LEU A 46 -8.76 6.18 0.23
CA LEU A 46 -7.55 6.43 0.99
C LEU A 46 -7.28 7.91 1.21
N ASP A 47 -7.53 8.75 0.22
CA ASP A 47 -7.27 10.20 0.31
C ASP A 47 -8.07 10.84 1.45
N SER A 48 -9.37 10.53 1.52
CA SER A 48 -10.25 10.99 2.59
C SER A 48 -9.81 10.46 3.97
N MET A 49 -9.51 9.16 4.06
CA MET A 49 -9.12 8.52 5.32
C MET A 49 -7.74 8.98 5.82
N LEU A 50 -6.76 9.13 4.92
CA LEU A 50 -5.42 9.64 5.25
C LEU A 50 -5.48 11.08 5.70
N SER A 51 -6.26 11.93 5.02
CA SER A 51 -6.46 13.32 5.41
C SER A 51 -6.98 13.40 6.85
N SER A 52 -8.07 12.69 7.17
CA SER A 52 -8.64 12.67 8.52
C SER A 52 -7.68 12.09 9.57
N LYS A 53 -7.09 10.91 9.33
CA LYS A 53 -6.20 10.26 10.32
C LYS A 53 -4.89 11.03 10.52
N SER A 54 -4.35 11.66 9.47
CA SER A 54 -3.12 12.44 9.58
C SER A 54 -3.32 13.70 10.40
N GLN A 55 -4.46 14.40 10.24
CA GLN A 55 -4.83 15.54 11.09
C GLN A 55 -4.96 15.14 12.56
N GLN A 56 -5.63 14.02 12.85
CA GLN A 56 -5.77 13.50 14.22
C GLN A 56 -4.44 13.16 14.90
N LYS A 57 -3.39 12.89 14.11
CA LYS A 57 -2.05 12.53 14.59
C LYS A 57 -1.01 13.65 14.39
N HIS A 58 -1.41 14.82 13.90
CA HIS A 58 -0.52 15.94 13.54
C HIS A 58 0.60 15.54 12.55
N LYS A 59 0.25 14.70 11.56
CA LYS A 59 1.15 14.19 10.51
C LYS A 59 0.73 14.61 9.10
N GLU A 60 -0.12 15.63 8.96
CA GLU A 60 -0.64 16.13 7.69
C GLU A 60 0.46 16.56 6.70
N LYS A 61 1.57 17.12 7.19
CA LYS A 61 2.74 17.47 6.37
C LYS A 61 3.47 16.26 5.78
N ILE A 62 3.28 15.09 6.38
CA ILE A 62 3.94 13.84 5.94
C ILE A 62 3.03 13.09 4.96
N TYR A 63 1.73 12.99 5.25
CA TYR A 63 0.80 12.15 4.51
C TYR A 63 -0.07 12.90 3.49
N GLY A 64 -0.11 14.24 3.52
CA GLY A 64 -0.88 15.03 2.56
C GLY A 64 -0.43 14.90 1.10
N SER A 65 0.83 14.48 0.87
CA SER A 65 1.40 14.24 -0.46
C SER A 65 1.47 12.75 -0.83
N TRP A 66 0.69 11.88 -0.18
CA TRP A 66 0.91 10.44 -0.26
C TRP A 66 0.93 9.86 -1.69
N GLN A 67 0.08 10.36 -2.58
CA GLN A 67 0.02 9.90 -3.97
C GLN A 67 1.32 10.15 -4.76
N ASN A 68 2.10 11.16 -4.35
CA ASN A 68 3.36 11.54 -5.00
C ASN A 68 4.58 10.97 -4.25
N ASP A 69 4.49 10.92 -2.92
CA ASP A 69 5.62 10.62 -2.06
C ASP A 69 5.68 9.16 -1.61
N PHE A 70 4.57 8.42 -1.71
CA PHE A 70 4.46 7.05 -1.23
C PHE A 70 4.22 6.09 -2.38
N TYR A 71 4.82 4.91 -2.27
CA TYR A 71 4.67 3.83 -3.24
C TYR A 71 4.23 2.56 -2.52
N PRO A 72 3.36 1.74 -3.14
CA PRO A 72 3.01 0.45 -2.59
C PRO A 72 4.25 -0.46 -2.62
N TYR A 73 4.56 -1.06 -1.48
CA TYR A 73 5.71 -1.94 -1.29
C TYR A 73 5.31 -3.41 -1.23
N THR A 74 4.25 -3.72 -0.48
CA THR A 74 3.73 -5.08 -0.33
C THR A 74 2.21 -5.10 -0.46
N ILE A 75 1.69 -6.14 -1.10
CA ILE A 75 0.28 -6.55 -1.07
C ILE A 75 0.27 -8.01 -0.64
N VAL A 76 -0.23 -8.31 0.55
CA VAL A 76 -0.19 -9.66 1.15
C VAL A 76 -1.51 -10.01 1.81
N PRO A 77 -1.83 -11.30 2.03
CA PRO A 77 -2.98 -11.67 2.85
C PRO A 77 -2.82 -11.11 4.27
N ALA A 78 -3.87 -10.46 4.77
CA ALA A 78 -3.86 -9.85 6.09
C ALA A 78 -4.06 -10.92 7.18
N VAL A 79 -3.18 -10.92 8.18
CA VAL A 79 -3.30 -11.82 9.35
C VAL A 79 -4.36 -11.30 10.34
N LEU A 80 -4.45 -9.97 10.49
CA LEU A 80 -5.33 -9.33 11.49
C LEU A 80 -6.81 -9.28 11.07
N TYR A 81 -7.09 -9.34 9.77
CA TYR A 81 -8.44 -9.32 9.22
C TYR A 81 -8.55 -10.49 8.24
N SER A 82 -9.06 -11.63 8.72
CA SER A 82 -9.24 -12.83 7.88
C SER A 82 -9.94 -12.47 6.57
N ASP A 83 -9.43 -13.01 5.46
CA ASP A 83 -9.90 -12.74 4.10
C ASP A 83 -9.78 -11.26 3.65
N SER A 84 -8.75 -10.54 4.09
CA SER A 84 -8.45 -9.17 3.60
C SER A 84 -7.03 -9.10 3.03
N TRP A 85 -6.77 -8.05 2.26
CA TRP A 85 -5.44 -7.68 1.78
C TRP A 85 -4.82 -6.63 2.69
N GLU A 86 -3.57 -6.83 3.08
CA GLU A 86 -2.72 -5.84 3.72
C GLU A 86 -1.80 -5.20 2.67
N ILE A 87 -1.90 -3.89 2.51
CA ILE A 87 -1.12 -3.11 1.56
C ILE A 87 -0.28 -2.10 2.31
N VAL A 88 1.05 -2.20 2.20
CA VAL A 88 1.97 -1.27 2.88
C VAL A 88 2.53 -0.29 1.87
N PHE A 89 2.41 0.99 2.17
CA PHE A 89 2.96 2.09 1.38
C PHE A 89 4.13 2.72 2.12
N TYR A 90 5.28 2.89 1.46
CA TYR A 90 6.45 3.54 2.04
C TYR A 90 6.74 4.88 1.39
N ARG A 91 7.24 5.83 2.19
CA ARG A 91 7.68 7.12 1.69
C ARG A 91 8.99 7.00 0.90
N ASN A 92 9.09 7.73 -0.19
CA ASN A 92 10.27 7.81 -1.05
C ASN A 92 11.24 8.92 -0.61
N SER A 93 11.59 9.00 0.67
CA SER A 93 12.37 10.12 1.20
C SER A 93 13.49 9.77 2.18
N GLY A 94 13.89 8.49 2.28
CA GLY A 94 14.95 8.02 3.19
C GLY A 94 14.59 8.02 4.69
N VAL A 95 13.43 8.59 5.04
CA VAL A 95 12.82 8.50 6.38
C VAL A 95 11.74 7.41 6.34
N ASN A 96 11.71 6.55 7.36
CA ASN A 96 10.80 5.40 7.45
C ASN A 96 9.37 5.81 7.85
N TYR A 97 8.73 6.63 7.02
CA TYR A 97 7.28 6.80 7.07
C TYR A 97 6.61 5.76 6.19
N ASN A 98 5.53 5.19 6.70
CA ASN A 98 4.69 4.27 5.97
C ASN A 98 3.24 4.43 6.41
N PHE A 99 2.32 3.89 5.63
CA PHE A 99 0.99 3.59 6.12
C PHE A 99 0.56 2.24 5.58
N THR A 100 -0.32 1.58 6.33
CA THR A 100 -0.85 0.26 6.01
C THR A 100 -2.35 0.38 5.76
N VAL A 101 -2.82 -0.27 4.70
CA VAL A 101 -4.20 -0.31 4.28
C VAL A 101 -4.68 -1.74 4.37
N PHE A 102 -5.84 -1.94 5.00
CA PHE A 102 -6.54 -3.22 4.95
C PHE A 102 -7.70 -3.08 3.98
N TRP A 103 -7.70 -3.87 2.92
CA TRP A 103 -8.67 -3.80 1.85
C TRP A 103 -9.42 -5.12 1.69
N LYS A 104 -10.73 -5.03 1.51
CA LYS A 104 -11.60 -6.18 1.24
C LYS A 104 -12.86 -5.72 0.51
N ASP A 105 -13.34 -6.52 -0.44
CA ASP A 105 -14.62 -6.30 -1.13
C ASP A 105 -14.79 -4.86 -1.68
N ASN A 106 -13.73 -4.36 -2.33
CA ASN A 106 -13.69 -3.02 -2.91
C ASN A 106 -13.79 -1.85 -1.90
N ARG A 107 -13.48 -2.11 -0.63
CA ARG A 107 -13.53 -1.14 0.46
C ARG A 107 -12.26 -1.15 1.28
N VAL A 108 -11.85 0.04 1.70
CA VAL A 108 -10.83 0.19 2.74
C VAL A 108 -11.49 -0.09 4.10
N GLN A 109 -11.05 -1.17 4.76
CA GLN A 109 -11.54 -1.61 6.06
C GLN A 109 -10.89 -0.82 7.20
N ASP A 110 -9.57 -0.62 7.12
CA ASP A 110 -8.80 0.13 8.10
C ASP A 110 -7.56 0.74 7.44
N LEU A 111 -7.06 1.80 8.06
CA LEU A 111 -5.86 2.51 7.65
C LEU A 111 -5.01 2.82 8.88
N ARG A 112 -3.73 2.43 8.87
CA ARG A 112 -2.81 2.66 9.99
C ARG A 112 -1.63 3.49 9.54
N LEU A 113 -1.40 4.61 10.22
CA LEU A 113 -0.19 5.41 10.01
C LEU A 113 0.96 4.76 10.78
N GLY A 114 2.05 4.51 10.08
CA GLY A 114 3.32 4.13 10.69
C GLY A 114 4.24 5.33 10.89
N GLY A 115 5.49 5.02 11.22
CA GLY A 115 6.48 6.02 11.63
C GLY A 115 6.20 6.50 13.06
N SER A 116 7.21 6.39 13.92
CA SER A 116 7.28 7.04 15.22
C SER A 116 7.33 8.55 15.04
#